data_AF-A0ABC8U3Z3-F1
#
_entry.id   AF-A0ABC8U3Z3-F1
#
_cell.length_a   1.000
_cell.length_b   1.000
_cell.length_c   1.000
_cell.angle_alpha   90.00
_cell.angle_beta   90.00
_cell.angle_gamma   90.00
#
_symmetry.space_group_name_H-M   'P 1'
#
loop_
_entity.id
_entity.type
_entity.pdbx_description
1 polymer ?
#
loop_
_entity_poly.entity_id
_entity_poly.type
_entity_poly.pdbx_seq_one_letter_code
_entity_poly.pdbx_strand_id
1 'polypeptide(L)'
;MIAAASDAIWDNGGACGTRYSVICLSGTNLGEPHPCNGNSVIVTIVEYCPPPGCRGTLDLSQEAFSSIANPDAGKININFESL
;
A
#
# COMPACT_ATOMS: atom_id res chain seq x y z
N MET A 1 -4.06 -8.87 5.63
CA MET A 1 -4.04 -7.52 6.23
C MET A 1 -4.97 -6.61 5.44
N ILE A 2 -5.07 -5.32 5.75
CA ILE A 2 -6.01 -4.39 5.11
C ILE A 2 -5.31 -3.18 4.49
N ALA A 3 -5.98 -2.55 3.52
CA ALA A 3 -5.58 -1.29 2.93
C ALA A 3 -6.81 -0.44 2.55
N ALA A 4 -6.61 0.87 2.48
CA ALA A 4 -7.55 1.80 1.87
C ALA A 4 -7.18 2.06 0.41
N ALA A 5 -8.19 2.22 -0.44
CA ALA A 5 -8.01 2.54 -1.84
C ALA A 5 -8.15 4.05 -2.08
N SER A 6 -7.22 4.62 -2.86
CA SER A 6 -7.37 5.96 -3.43
C SER A 6 -8.31 5.96 -4.65
N ASP A 7 -8.60 7.14 -5.19
CA ASP A 7 -9.38 7.33 -6.42
C ASP A 7 -8.87 6.51 -7.61
N ALA A 8 -7.57 6.19 -7.63
CA ALA A 8 -6.97 5.44 -8.72
C ALA A 8 -7.54 4.02 -8.88
N ILE A 9 -8.05 3.42 -7.80
CA ILE A 9 -8.59 2.05 -7.83
C ILE A 9 -9.93 1.89 -7.11
N TRP A 10 -10.42 2.87 -6.34
CA TRP A 10 -11.63 2.72 -5.53
C TRP A 10 -12.87 2.29 -6.32
N ASP A 11 -12.98 2.70 -7.59
CA ASP A 11 -14.04 2.32 -8.53
C ASP A 11 -15.46 2.51 -7.95
N ASN A 12 -15.70 3.66 -7.33
CA ASN A 12 -16.99 3.97 -6.68
C ASN A 12 -17.48 2.87 -5.70
N GLY A 13 -16.54 2.23 -5.00
CA GLY A 13 -16.79 1.12 -4.07
C GLY A 13 -16.57 -0.28 -4.66
N GLY A 14 -16.35 -0.39 -5.97
CA GLY A 14 -16.09 -1.65 -6.66
C GLY A 14 -14.83 -2.39 -6.17
N ALA A 15 -13.85 -1.66 -5.64
CA ALA A 15 -12.65 -2.28 -5.07
C ALA A 15 -12.85 -2.87 -3.67
N CYS A 16 -13.92 -2.54 -2.95
CA CYS A 16 -14.12 -3.04 -1.60
C CYS A 16 -14.25 -4.57 -1.58
N GLY A 17 -13.44 -5.23 -0.75
CA GLY A 17 -13.34 -6.69 -0.67
C GLY A 17 -12.34 -7.31 -1.67
N THR A 18 -11.86 -6.57 -2.67
CA THR A 18 -10.81 -7.04 -3.57
C THR A 18 -9.52 -7.27 -2.80
N ARG A 19 -8.80 -8.34 -3.17
CA ARG A 19 -7.52 -8.71 -2.57
C ARG A 19 -6.38 -8.42 -3.54
N TYR A 20 -5.28 -7.91 -3.00
CA TYR A 20 -4.06 -7.65 -3.76
C TYR A 20 -2.86 -8.31 -3.09
N SER A 21 -1.98 -8.91 -3.88
CA SER A 21 -0.60 -9.19 -3.48
C SER A 21 0.23 -7.93 -3.70
N VAL A 22 0.94 -7.45 -2.69
CA VAL A 22 1.71 -6.20 -2.71
C VAL A 22 3.16 -6.47 -2.35
N ILE A 23 4.10 -5.89 -3.09
CA ILE A 23 5.54 -5.97 -2.83
C ILE A 23 6.19 -4.60 -2.93
N CYS A 24 7.13 -4.31 -2.02
CA CYS A 24 7.93 -3.10 -2.03
C CYS A 24 9.00 -3.18 -3.13
N LEU A 25 9.11 -2.13 -3.95
CA LEU A 25 10.12 -2.01 -5.01
C LEU A 25 11.27 -1.09 -4.62
N SER A 26 10.95 0.07 -4.03
CA SER A 26 11.95 1.06 -3.60
C SER A 26 11.35 2.09 -2.63
N GLY A 27 12.21 2.83 -1.93
CA GLY A 27 11.80 4.00 -1.14
C GLY A 27 11.52 5.23 -2.00
N THR A 28 10.83 6.23 -1.42
CA THR A 28 10.64 7.54 -2.06
C THR A 28 11.39 8.67 -1.38
N ASN A 29 12.06 8.42 -0.26
CA ASN A 29 12.72 9.43 0.55
C ASN A 29 14.23 9.14 0.70
N LEU A 30 15.00 10.14 1.14
CA LEU A 30 16.45 10.02 1.38
C LEU A 30 16.80 9.58 2.81
N GLY A 31 15.83 9.54 3.72
CA GLY A 31 16.05 9.16 5.12
C GLY A 31 16.19 7.66 5.32
N GLU A 32 15.54 6.87 4.46
CA GLU A 32 15.63 5.40 4.44
C GLU A 32 15.92 4.93 2.99
N PRO A 33 17.20 4.74 2.62
CA PRO A 33 17.57 4.42 1.24
C PRO A 33 17.17 3.00 0.82
N HIS A 34 16.99 2.07 1.77
CA HIS A 34 16.69 0.66 1.49
C HIS A 34 15.53 0.15 2.36
N PRO A 35 14.30 0.65 2.17
CA PRO A 35 13.21 0.32 3.06
C PRO A 35 12.66 -1.08 2.83
N CYS A 36 12.76 -1.63 1.62
CA CYS A 36 12.14 -2.89 1.25
C CYS A 36 12.89 -4.09 1.86
N ASN A 37 12.14 -5.07 2.40
CA ASN A 37 12.71 -6.27 3.00
C ASN A 37 12.65 -7.52 2.10
N GLY A 38 12.09 -7.40 0.89
CA GLY A 38 11.96 -8.48 -0.09
C GLY A 38 10.72 -9.38 0.07
N ASN A 39 9.90 -9.14 1.10
CA ASN A 39 8.64 -9.88 1.30
C ASN A 39 7.48 -9.27 0.50
N SER A 40 6.41 -10.05 0.37
CA SER A 40 5.11 -9.59 -0.11
C SER A 40 4.02 -9.74 0.95
N VAL A 41 2.93 -9.01 0.78
CA VAL A 41 1.77 -9.04 1.66
C VAL A 41 0.48 -9.14 0.86
N ILE A 42 -0.47 -9.94 1.35
CA ILE A 42 -1.84 -9.92 0.84
C ILE A 42 -2.69 -8.96 1.68
N VAL A 43 -3.26 -7.97 1.02
CA VAL A 43 -4.21 -7.02 1.61
C VAL A 43 -5.59 -7.14 1.00
N THR A 44 -6.62 -6.87 1.81
CA THR A 44 -8.00 -6.67 1.36
C THR A 44 -8.33 -5.19 1.44
N ILE A 45 -8.96 -4.64 0.39
CA ILE A 45 -9.46 -3.26 0.42
C ILE A 45 -10.70 -3.21 1.30
N VAL A 46 -10.71 -2.35 2.32
CA VAL A 46 -11.85 -2.24 3.25
C VAL A 46 -12.43 -0.83 3.37
N GLU A 47 -11.74 0.17 2.83
CA GLU A 47 -12.21 1.56 2.87
C GLU A 47 -11.69 2.38 1.70
N TYR A 48 -12.34 3.54 1.53
CA TYR A 48 -11.94 4.59 0.60
C TYR A 48 -11.12 5.65 1.33
N CYS A 49 -10.07 6.13 0.67
CA CYS A 49 -9.20 7.15 1.17
C CYS A 49 -9.10 8.30 0.15
N PRO A 50 -9.93 9.35 0.31
CA PRO A 50 -9.97 10.48 -0.62
C PRO A 50 -8.74 11.40 -0.48
N PRO A 51 -8.42 12.21 -1.50
CA PRO A 51 -7.50 13.34 -1.36
C PRO A 51 -8.00 14.33 -0.29
N PRO A 52 -7.10 14.95 0.50
CA PRO A 52 -5.65 14.82 0.47
C PRO A 52 -5.10 13.67 1.33
N GLY A 53 -5.97 12.81 1.89
CA GLY A 53 -5.61 11.73 2.81
C GLY A 53 -4.66 10.71 2.19
N CYS A 54 -5.04 10.15 1.05
CA CYS A 54 -4.17 9.22 0.33
C CYS A 54 -3.17 9.94 -0.56
N ARG A 55 -1.89 9.71 -0.27
CA ARG A 55 -0.76 10.23 -1.06
C ARG A 55 -0.16 9.19 -2.01
N GLY A 56 -0.73 7.99 -2.05
CA GLY A 56 -0.36 6.88 -2.91
C GLY A 56 -1.60 6.11 -3.39
N THR A 57 -1.39 5.05 -4.18
CA THR A 57 -2.48 4.25 -4.76
C THR A 57 -3.25 3.46 -3.69
N LEU A 58 -2.50 2.88 -2.74
CA LEU A 58 -2.98 2.15 -1.58
C LEU A 58 -2.43 2.82 -0.31
N ASP A 59 -3.25 2.95 0.72
CA ASP A 59 -2.81 3.24 2.08
C ASP A 59 -2.85 1.95 2.88
N LEU A 60 -1.67 1.37 3.11
CA LEU A 60 -1.53 0.09 3.79
C LEU A 60 -1.69 0.31 5.29
N SER A 61 -2.41 -0.59 5.96
CA SER A 61 -2.34 -0.66 7.43
C SER A 61 -0.88 -0.75 7.90
N GLN A 62 -0.58 -0.21 9.10
CA GLN A 62 0.77 -0.22 9.64
C GLN A 62 1.40 -1.63 9.67
N GLU A 63 0.59 -2.65 9.98
CA GLU A 63 1.01 -4.05 9.95
C GLU A 63 1.41 -4.50 8.52
N ALA A 64 0.57 -4.19 7.52
CA ALA A 64 0.87 -4.48 6.11
C ALA A 64 2.12 -3.78 5.61
N PHE A 65 2.27 -2.49 5.92
CA PHE A 65 3.45 -1.74 5.53
C PHE A 65 4.72 -2.35 6.16
N SER A 66 4.70 -2.58 7.47
CA SER A 66 5.84 -3.12 8.23
C SER A 66 6.25 -4.52 7.76
N SER A 67 5.32 -5.28 7.19
CA SER A 67 5.61 -6.62 6.67
C SER A 67 6.47 -6.61 5.40
N ILE A 68 6.45 -5.52 4.61
CA ILE A 68 7.18 -5.40 3.34
C ILE A 68 8.25 -4.31 3.33
N ALA A 69 8.21 -3.37 4.28
CA ALA A 69 9.16 -2.26 4.34
C ALA A 69 9.34 -1.66 5.75
N ASN A 70 10.47 -0.96 5.99
CA ASN A 70 10.70 -0.15 7.19
C ASN A 70 9.67 1.00 7.27
N PRO A 71 8.83 1.07 8.32
CA PRO A 71 7.83 2.14 8.49
C PRO A 71 8.39 3.57 8.47
N ASP A 72 9.65 3.77 8.86
CA ASP A 72 10.30 5.09 8.83
C ASP A 72 10.44 5.66 7.41
N ALA A 73 10.30 4.82 6.38
CA ALA A 73 10.21 5.27 5.00
C ALA A 73 8.95 6.12 4.74
N GLY A 74 7.85 5.84 5.43
CA GLY A 74 6.55 6.51 5.31
C GLY A 74 5.84 6.34 3.95
N LYS A 75 6.57 6.33 2.84
CA LYS A 75 6.08 6.12 1.48
C LYS A 75 7.11 5.32 0.67
N ILE A 76 6.60 4.36 -0.09
CA ILE A 76 7.38 3.43 -0.91
C ILE A 76 6.72 3.30 -2.29
N ASN A 77 7.51 2.93 -3.29
CA ASN A 77 6.99 2.42 -4.57
C ASN A 77 6.69 0.94 -4.42
N ILE A 78 5.54 0.51 -4.94
CA ILE A 78 5.06 -0.87 -4.84
C ILE A 78 4.68 -1.42 -6.21
N ASN A 79 4.78 -2.74 -6.37
CA ASN A 79 3.96 -3.47 -7.34
C ASN A 79 2.78 -4.09 -6.60
N PHE A 80 1.61 -4.13 -7.24
CA PHE A 80 0.43 -4.78 -6.67
C PHE A 80 -0.41 -5.44 -7.77
N GLU A 81 -0.87 -6.66 -7.50
CA GLU A 81 -1.60 -7.49 -8.45
C GLU A 81 -2.85 -8.07 -7.79
N SER A 82 -3.98 -8.01 -8.48
CA SER A 82 -5.25 -8.56 -8.00
C SER A 82 -5.17 -10.09 -7.92
N LEU A 83 -5.77 -10.66 -6.87
CA LEU A 83 -5.90 -12.11 -6.68
C LEU A 83 -7.25 -12.65 -7.17
#